data_AF-A0A9E5XX64-F1
#
_entry.id   AF-A0A9E5XX64-F1
#
_cell.length_a   1.000
_cell.length_b   1.000
_cell.length_c   1.000
_cell.angle_alpha   90.00
_cell.angle_beta   90.00
_cell.angle_gamma   90.00
#
_symmetry.space_group_name_H-M   'P 1'
#
loop_
_entity.id
_entity.type
_entity.pdbx_description
1 polymer ?
#
loop_
_entity_poly.entity_id
_entity_poly.type
_entity_poly.pdbx_seq_one_letter_code
_entity_poly.pdbx_strand_id
1 'polypeptide(L)'
;MTNNFQKFVSESTKLHQETLAEQIRICEDVHKYSTWFLGLSTIGVGFLIGRFDSILQNSWLAPEYIKISLVIVAIVLFVSIALGVFHHYLSIRERNYYRILIAMFGAQKLIPFFNHPTYPKENIAEDLHNQISNGMLLNYDKLEKFFTTKSEVKRVRNLSAKVLAAQQIFAGMGYIFLFILSIPR
;
A
#
# COMPACT_ATOMS: atom_id res chain seq x y z
N MET A 1 -5.84 37.25 -14.99
CA MET A 1 -5.03 36.39 -14.09
C MET A 1 -5.83 35.68 -12.99
N THR A 2 -6.96 36.22 -12.53
CA THR A 2 -7.78 35.70 -11.41
C THR A 2 -8.38 34.31 -11.61
N ASN A 3 -8.76 33.95 -12.85
CA ASN A 3 -9.48 32.70 -13.14
C ASN A 3 -8.58 31.45 -13.03
N ASN A 4 -7.30 31.55 -13.42
CA ASN A 4 -6.34 30.45 -13.32
C ASN A 4 -5.91 30.19 -11.88
N PHE A 5 -5.77 31.25 -11.07
CA PHE A 5 -5.41 31.12 -9.65
C PHE A 5 -6.54 30.47 -8.84
N GLN A 6 -7.80 30.89 -9.05
CA GLN A 6 -8.94 30.24 -8.38
C GLN A 6 -9.08 28.78 -8.79
N LYS A 7 -8.89 28.45 -10.06
CA LYS A 7 -8.89 27.06 -10.55
C LYS A 7 -7.77 26.23 -9.92
N PHE A 8 -6.57 26.81 -9.80
CA PHE A 8 -5.45 26.14 -9.14
C PHE A 8 -5.68 25.91 -7.65
N VAL A 9 -6.20 26.91 -6.93
CA VAL A 9 -6.52 26.79 -5.50
C VAL A 9 -7.62 25.75 -5.29
N SER A 10 -8.64 25.71 -6.14
CA SER A 10 -9.72 24.72 -6.04
C SER A 10 -9.22 23.31 -6.36
N GLU A 11 -8.40 23.12 -7.39
CA GLU A 11 -7.78 21.83 -7.72
C GLU A 11 -6.84 21.36 -6.60
N SER A 12 -6.03 22.25 -6.04
CA SER A 12 -5.12 21.94 -4.92
C SER A 12 -5.88 21.60 -3.64
N THR A 13 -6.97 22.33 -3.34
CA THR A 13 -7.83 22.08 -2.17
C THR A 13 -8.56 20.76 -2.32
N LYS A 14 -9.11 20.47 -3.51
CA LYS A 14 -9.76 19.20 -3.82
C LYS A 14 -8.75 18.05 -3.68
N LEU A 15 -7.55 18.18 -4.22
CA LEU A 15 -6.54 17.13 -4.11
C LEU A 15 -6.05 16.95 -2.67
N HIS A 16 -5.95 18.02 -1.88
CA HIS A 16 -5.62 17.93 -0.46
C HIS A 16 -6.71 17.19 0.33
N GLN A 17 -7.99 17.48 0.08
CA GLN A 17 -9.12 16.76 0.67
C GLN A 17 -9.14 15.29 0.24
N GLU A 18 -8.95 15.01 -1.05
CA GLU A 18 -8.81 13.64 -1.57
C GLU A 18 -7.63 12.92 -0.90
N THR A 19 -6.50 13.60 -0.72
CA THR A 19 -5.30 13.01 -0.10
C THR A 19 -5.50 12.72 1.39
N LEU A 20 -6.17 13.62 2.13
CA LEU A 20 -6.53 13.39 3.54
C LEU A 20 -7.54 12.24 3.68
N ALA A 21 -8.57 12.22 2.84
CA ALA A 21 -9.56 11.14 2.81
C ALA A 21 -8.89 9.80 2.46
N GLU A 22 -7.95 9.80 1.52
CA GLU A 22 -7.22 8.60 1.15
C GLU A 22 -6.26 8.16 2.27
N GLN A 23 -5.61 9.07 3.00
CA GLN A 23 -4.80 8.70 4.17
C GLN A 23 -5.61 8.01 5.25
N ILE A 24 -6.81 8.51 5.55
CA ILE A 24 -7.74 7.89 6.52
C ILE A 24 -8.10 6.48 6.03
N ARG A 25 -8.51 6.37 4.76
CA ARG A 25 -8.91 5.09 4.13
C ARG A 25 -7.77 4.07 4.02
N ILE A 26 -6.54 4.52 3.77
CA ILE A 26 -5.32 3.69 3.67
C ILE A 26 -4.83 3.23 5.05
N CYS A 27 -5.05 4.01 6.10
CA CYS A 27 -4.73 3.61 7.45
C CYS A 27 -5.68 2.54 8.00
N GLU A 28 -6.98 2.65 7.70
CA GLU A 28 -7.99 1.82 8.38
C GLU A 28 -8.19 0.42 7.77
N ASP A 29 -8.24 0.27 6.44
CA ASP A 29 -8.76 -0.98 5.87
C ASP A 29 -7.69 -1.89 5.24
N VAL A 30 -6.93 -1.39 4.26
CA VAL A 30 -6.10 -2.25 3.39
C VAL A 30 -4.95 -2.92 4.16
N HIS A 31 -4.32 -2.19 5.08
CA HIS A 31 -3.25 -2.73 5.91
C HIS A 31 -3.78 -3.76 6.91
N LYS A 32 -4.95 -3.51 7.50
CA LYS A 32 -5.59 -4.38 8.48
C LYS A 32 -5.90 -5.75 7.87
N TYR A 33 -6.50 -5.80 6.67
CA TYR A 33 -6.81 -7.06 6.00
C TYR A 33 -5.56 -7.87 5.66
N SER A 34 -4.52 -7.26 5.10
CA SER A 34 -3.27 -7.98 4.79
C SER A 34 -2.62 -8.59 6.04
N THR A 35 -2.62 -7.86 7.16
CA THR A 35 -2.10 -8.35 8.44
C THR A 35 -2.91 -9.53 8.97
N TRP A 36 -4.25 -9.52 8.82
CA TRP A 36 -5.09 -10.67 9.15
C TRP A 36 -4.73 -11.91 8.32
N PHE A 37 -4.56 -11.78 7.01
CA PHE A 37 -4.19 -12.91 6.14
C PHE A 37 -2.78 -13.42 6.42
N LEU A 38 -1.84 -12.53 6.79
CA LEU A 38 -0.50 -12.93 7.20
C LEU A 38 -0.54 -13.71 8.51
N GLY A 39 -1.32 -13.23 9.49
CA GLY A 39 -1.56 -13.93 10.76
C GLY A 39 -2.18 -15.31 10.55
N LEU A 40 -3.25 -15.40 9.75
CA LEU A 40 -3.87 -16.68 9.39
C LEU A 40 -2.87 -17.61 8.72
N SER A 41 -2.14 -17.14 7.72
CA SER A 41 -1.17 -18.00 7.02
C SER A 41 -0.07 -18.54 7.96
N THR A 42 0.39 -17.71 8.90
CA THR A 42 1.37 -18.10 9.93
C THR A 42 0.80 -19.15 10.88
N ILE A 43 -0.44 -18.96 11.35
CA ILE A 43 -1.14 -19.94 12.18
C ILE A 43 -1.33 -21.26 11.42
N GLY A 44 -1.69 -21.20 10.13
CA GLY A 44 -1.84 -22.38 9.27
C GLY A 44 -0.54 -23.19 9.15
N VAL A 45 0.60 -22.52 8.96
CA VAL A 45 1.92 -23.19 8.95
C VAL A 45 2.24 -23.80 10.32
N GLY A 46 2.00 -23.06 11.41
CA GLY A 46 2.21 -23.57 12.77
C GLY A 46 1.34 -24.79 13.09
N PHE A 47 0.07 -24.77 12.67
CA PHE A 47 -0.84 -25.89 12.79
C PHE A 47 -0.35 -27.10 11.98
N LEU A 48 0.05 -26.90 10.73
CA LEU A 48 0.57 -27.95 9.86
C LEU A 48 1.79 -28.63 10.50
N ILE A 49 2.73 -27.87 11.05
CA ILE A 49 3.92 -28.40 11.73
C ILE A 49 3.52 -29.18 12.99
N GLY A 50 2.67 -28.60 13.84
CA GLY A 50 2.28 -29.22 15.12
C GLY A 50 1.35 -30.42 14.98
N ARG A 51 0.63 -30.55 13.85
CA ARG A 51 -0.32 -31.65 13.60
C ARG A 51 0.10 -32.53 12.42
N PHE A 52 1.33 -32.38 11.93
CA PHE A 52 1.80 -33.06 10.72
C PHE A 52 1.56 -34.58 10.79
N ASP A 53 2.10 -35.23 11.83
CA ASP A 53 2.00 -36.68 12.00
C ASP A 53 0.56 -37.14 12.23
N SER A 54 -0.22 -36.34 12.96
CA SER A 54 -1.64 -36.63 13.22
C SER A 54 -2.46 -36.59 11.94
N ILE A 55 -2.19 -35.65 11.04
CA ILE A 55 -2.88 -35.57 9.73
C ILE A 55 -2.40 -36.72 8.84
N LEU A 56 -1.09 -37.01 8.84
CA LEU A 56 -0.51 -38.09 8.05
C LEU A 56 -1.11 -39.47 8.38
N GLN A 57 -1.34 -39.76 9.66
CA GLN A 57 -1.86 -41.05 10.11
C GLN A 57 -3.37 -41.22 9.95
N ASN A 58 -4.14 -40.12 10.05
CA ASN A 58 -5.60 -40.18 10.05
C ASN A 58 -6.25 -39.81 8.71
N SER A 59 -5.48 -39.30 7.74
CA SER A 59 -6.04 -38.89 6.46
C SER A 59 -6.63 -40.06 5.67
N TRP A 60 -7.67 -39.76 4.91
CA TRP A 60 -8.31 -40.69 3.98
C TRP A 60 -7.45 -41.02 2.74
N LEU A 61 -6.42 -40.22 2.46
CA LEU A 61 -5.49 -40.40 1.34
C LEU A 61 -4.40 -41.43 1.64
N ALA A 62 -3.87 -42.07 0.59
CA ALA A 62 -2.76 -43.00 0.75
C ALA A 62 -1.48 -42.28 1.25
N PRO A 63 -0.65 -42.93 2.09
CA PRO A 63 0.47 -42.30 2.82
C PRO A 63 1.48 -41.53 1.96
N GLU A 64 1.73 -42.01 0.74
CA GLU A 64 2.69 -41.39 -0.19
C GLU A 64 2.18 -40.05 -0.75
N TYR A 65 0.88 -39.97 -1.05
CA TYR A 65 0.26 -38.77 -1.63
C TYR A 65 -0.01 -37.70 -0.58
N ILE A 66 -0.36 -38.09 0.65
CA ILE A 66 -0.65 -37.13 1.73
C ILE A 66 0.60 -36.32 2.11
N LYS A 67 1.78 -36.95 2.16
CA LYS A 67 3.04 -36.26 2.48
C LYS A 67 3.35 -35.16 1.47
N ILE A 68 3.24 -35.47 0.17
CA ILE A 68 3.46 -34.50 -0.91
C ILE A 68 2.42 -33.38 -0.84
N SER A 69 1.16 -33.73 -0.59
CA SER A 69 0.06 -32.76 -0.49
C SER A 69 0.26 -31.78 0.68
N LEU A 70 0.69 -32.27 1.84
CA LEU A 70 0.99 -31.41 3.00
C LEU A 70 2.17 -30.46 2.72
N VAL A 71 3.20 -30.91 1.99
CA VAL A 71 4.31 -30.03 1.56
C VAL A 71 3.80 -28.94 0.61
N ILE A 72 2.93 -29.28 -0.35
CA ILE A 72 2.32 -28.29 -1.25
C ILE A 72 1.52 -27.26 -0.45
N VAL A 73 0.73 -27.69 0.55
CA VAL A 73 0.00 -26.78 1.44
C VAL A 73 0.94 -25.84 2.19
N ALA A 74 2.06 -26.37 2.72
CA ALA A 74 3.08 -25.55 3.39
C ALA A 74 3.63 -24.47 2.46
N ILE A 75 3.98 -24.84 1.22
CA ILE A 75 4.50 -23.91 0.22
C ILE A 75 3.46 -22.83 -0.11
N VAL A 76 2.21 -23.21 -0.31
CA VAL A 76 1.10 -22.27 -0.61
C VAL A 76 0.91 -21.25 0.52
N LEU A 77 0.90 -21.71 1.77
CA LEU A 77 0.79 -20.82 2.93
C LEU A 77 2.04 -19.93 3.08
N PHE A 78 3.23 -20.46 2.80
CA PHE A 78 4.47 -19.68 2.84
C PHE A 78 4.50 -18.58 1.77
N VAL A 79 4.03 -18.87 0.55
CA VAL A 79 3.86 -17.86 -0.51
C VAL A 79 2.90 -16.76 -0.08
N SER A 80 1.79 -17.10 0.59
CA SER A 80 0.88 -16.11 1.17
C SER A 80 1.58 -15.21 2.21
N ILE A 81 2.42 -15.77 3.09
CA ILE A 81 3.21 -14.97 4.05
C ILE A 81 4.14 -14.01 3.32
N ALA A 82 4.89 -14.49 2.32
CA ALA A 82 5.80 -13.66 1.53
C ALA A 82 5.08 -12.52 0.82
N LEU A 83 3.89 -12.79 0.24
CA LEU A 83 3.04 -11.76 -0.37
C LEU A 83 2.54 -10.74 0.67
N GLY A 84 2.20 -11.17 1.88
CA GLY A 84 1.82 -10.27 2.97
C GLY A 84 2.94 -9.33 3.40
N VAL A 85 4.18 -9.85 3.52
CA VAL A 85 5.36 -9.01 3.79
C VAL A 85 5.61 -8.03 2.65
N PHE A 86 5.50 -8.48 1.40
CA PHE A 86 5.66 -7.61 0.24
C PHE A 86 4.58 -6.53 0.16
N HIS A 87 3.32 -6.88 0.48
CA HIS A 87 2.23 -5.92 0.58
C HIS A 87 2.48 -4.88 1.69
N HIS A 88 3.01 -5.30 2.84
CA HIS A 88 3.38 -4.37 3.91
C HIS A 88 4.43 -3.36 3.44
N TYR A 89 5.47 -3.82 2.73
CA TYR A 89 6.47 -2.95 2.12
C TYR A 89 5.85 -1.96 1.12
N LEU A 90 4.98 -2.42 0.22
CA LEU A 90 4.29 -1.56 -0.74
C LEU A 90 3.40 -0.52 -0.04
N SER A 91 2.71 -0.90 1.04
CA SER A 91 1.86 0.00 1.82
C SER A 91 2.68 1.11 2.51
N ILE A 92 3.86 0.79 3.06
CA ILE A 92 4.78 1.80 3.61
C ILE A 92 5.22 2.76 2.51
N ARG A 93 5.60 2.23 1.33
CA ARG A 93 6.03 3.05 0.20
C ARG A 93 4.91 3.97 -0.31
N GLU A 94 3.69 3.46 -0.42
CA GLU A 94 2.50 4.24 -0.78
C GLU A 94 2.27 5.40 0.20
N ARG A 95 2.31 5.11 1.52
CA ARG A 95 2.16 6.14 2.57
C ARG A 95 3.22 7.23 2.48
N ASN A 96 4.47 6.87 2.19
CA ASN A 96 5.56 7.83 2.03
C ASN A 96 5.32 8.77 0.84
N TYR A 97 4.87 8.25 -0.30
CA TYR A 97 4.51 9.10 -1.44
C TYR A 97 3.33 10.02 -1.14
N TYR A 98 2.31 9.54 -0.41
CA TYR A 98 1.21 10.40 0.03
C TYR A 98 1.67 11.51 0.98
N ARG A 99 2.60 11.22 1.91
CA ARG A 99 3.19 12.26 2.78
C ARG A 99 3.92 13.34 1.98
N ILE A 100 4.67 12.94 0.93
CA ILE A 100 5.34 13.87 0.02
C ILE A 100 4.31 14.74 -0.71
N LEU A 101 3.23 14.16 -1.22
CA LEU A 101 2.16 14.92 -1.87
C LEU A 101 1.52 15.95 -0.92
N ILE A 102 1.25 15.57 0.33
CA ILE A 102 0.72 16.51 1.34
C ILE A 102 1.70 17.64 1.61
N ALA A 103 2.99 17.35 1.76
CA ALA A 103 4.01 18.36 1.97
C ALA A 103 4.05 19.37 0.81
N MET A 104 3.94 18.89 -0.44
CA MET A 104 3.83 19.74 -1.63
C MET A 104 2.58 20.63 -1.59
N PHE A 105 1.42 20.09 -1.19
CA PHE A 105 0.20 20.87 -1.04
C PHE A 105 0.25 21.89 0.10
N GLY A 106 0.89 21.53 1.22
CA GLY A 106 1.14 22.45 2.33
C GLY A 106 1.99 23.64 1.88
N ALA A 107 3.04 23.38 1.11
CA ALA A 107 3.87 24.42 0.51
C ALA A 107 3.08 25.30 -0.48
N GLN A 108 2.16 24.72 -1.27
CA GLN A 108 1.28 25.48 -2.17
C GLN A 108 0.29 26.39 -1.43
N LYS A 109 -0.19 26.01 -0.24
CA LYS A 109 -1.03 26.87 0.60
C LYS A 109 -0.28 28.11 1.13
N LEU A 110 1.05 28.13 1.11
CA LEU A 110 1.86 29.30 1.46
C LEU A 110 1.96 30.31 0.31
N ILE A 111 1.63 29.95 -0.94
CA ILE A 111 1.62 30.86 -2.10
C ILE A 111 0.89 32.18 -1.83
N PRO A 112 -0.34 32.20 -1.27
CA PRO A 112 -1.01 33.46 -0.93
C PRO A 112 -0.30 34.30 0.15
N PHE A 113 0.53 33.72 1.03
CA PHE A 113 1.35 34.49 1.98
C PHE A 113 2.49 35.26 1.29
N PHE A 114 3.07 34.70 0.21
CA PHE A 114 4.03 35.40 -0.64
C PHE A 114 3.40 36.52 -1.49
N ASN A 115 2.07 36.53 -1.63
CA ASN A 115 1.32 37.56 -2.36
C ASN A 115 0.75 38.67 -1.44
N HIS A 116 1.06 38.66 -0.14
CA HIS A 116 0.58 39.68 0.80
C HIS A 116 1.16 41.06 0.43
N PRO A 117 0.40 42.17 0.56
CA PRO A 117 0.84 43.51 0.13
C PRO A 117 2.11 44.03 0.81
N THR A 118 2.47 43.48 1.97
CA THR A 118 3.72 43.79 2.71
C THR A 118 4.89 42.89 2.35
N TYR A 119 4.69 41.88 1.49
CA TYR A 119 5.76 40.99 1.04
C TYR A 119 6.51 41.65 -0.13
N PRO A 120 7.85 41.72 -0.11
CA PRO A 120 8.63 42.39 -1.15
C PRO A 120 8.45 41.66 -2.50
N LYS A 121 7.64 42.26 -3.38
CA LYS A 121 7.28 41.70 -4.70
C LYS A 121 8.43 41.69 -5.71
N GLU A 122 9.54 42.36 -5.40
CA GLU A 122 10.67 42.56 -6.30
C GLU A 122 11.48 41.28 -6.57
N ASN A 123 11.30 40.22 -5.76
CA ASN A 123 12.07 38.97 -5.85
C ASN A 123 11.22 37.73 -6.23
N ILE A 124 9.98 37.91 -6.69
CA ILE A 124 9.15 36.78 -7.10
C ILE A 124 9.52 36.38 -8.53
N ALA A 125 10.28 35.29 -8.68
CA ALA A 125 10.60 34.73 -9.99
C ALA A 125 9.31 34.41 -10.78
N GLU A 126 9.23 34.70 -12.08
CA GLU A 126 8.06 34.33 -12.91
C GLU A 126 7.79 32.80 -12.91
N ASP A 127 8.82 32.02 -12.62
CA ASP A 127 8.81 30.56 -12.47
C ASP A 127 8.37 30.09 -11.06
N LEU A 128 8.07 30.98 -10.10
CA LEU A 128 7.73 30.59 -8.72
C LEU A 128 6.60 29.55 -8.69
N HIS A 129 5.62 29.68 -9.58
CA HIS A 129 4.51 28.73 -9.71
C HIS A 129 4.97 27.31 -10.08
N ASN A 130 5.86 27.21 -11.07
CA ASN A 130 6.44 25.95 -11.53
C ASN A 130 7.44 25.40 -10.51
N GLN A 131 8.21 26.26 -9.83
CA GLN A 131 9.12 25.87 -8.74
C GLN A 131 8.36 25.31 -7.53
N ILE A 132 7.22 25.88 -7.14
CA ILE A 132 6.39 25.35 -6.06
C ILE A 132 5.66 24.06 -6.49
N SER A 133 5.13 24.02 -7.72
CA SER A 133 4.54 22.81 -8.32
C SER A 133 5.55 21.66 -8.39
N ASN A 134 6.83 21.98 -8.63
CA ASN A 134 7.93 21.02 -8.66
C ASN A 134 8.62 20.82 -7.29
N GLY A 135 8.15 21.44 -6.21
CA GLY A 135 8.72 21.29 -4.86
C GLY A 135 10.09 21.95 -4.64
N MET A 136 10.61 22.73 -5.58
CA MET A 136 11.93 23.37 -5.53
C MET A 136 12.05 24.43 -4.41
N LEU A 137 10.93 25.06 -4.02
CA LEU A 137 10.90 26.08 -2.97
C LEU A 137 11.01 25.53 -1.54
N LEU A 138 10.96 24.21 -1.37
CA LEU A 138 11.29 23.56 -0.09
C LEU A 138 12.81 23.45 0.12
N ASN A 139 13.64 23.99 -0.78
CA ASN A 139 15.10 23.89 -0.72
C ASN A 139 15.59 22.43 -0.57
N TYR A 140 14.84 21.53 -1.21
CA TYR A 140 15.11 20.11 -1.24
C TYR A 140 15.18 19.73 -2.72
N ASP A 141 16.35 19.94 -3.34
CA ASP A 141 16.69 19.45 -4.70
C ASP A 141 16.53 17.92 -4.86
N LYS A 142 16.16 17.22 -3.79
CA LYS A 142 15.92 15.78 -3.70
C LYS A 142 14.44 15.37 -3.76
N LEU A 143 13.48 16.29 -3.78
CA LEU A 143 12.05 15.95 -3.86
C LEU A 143 11.64 15.61 -5.30
N GLU A 144 11.05 14.43 -5.50
CA GLU A 144 10.52 13.99 -6.80
C GLU A 144 9.39 14.91 -7.30
N LYS A 145 9.28 15.10 -8.62
CA LYS A 145 8.26 15.97 -9.24
C LYS A 145 6.83 15.51 -8.93
N PHE A 146 5.93 16.45 -8.69
CA PHE A 146 4.52 16.19 -8.31
C PHE A 146 3.78 15.20 -9.23
N PHE A 147 3.85 15.39 -10.55
CA PHE A 147 3.19 14.49 -11.51
C PHE A 147 3.79 13.09 -11.51
N THR A 148 5.11 12.99 -11.31
CA THR A 148 5.80 11.71 -11.16
C THR A 148 5.33 11.00 -9.90
N THR A 149 5.30 11.70 -8.76
CA THR A 149 4.82 11.17 -7.48
C THR A 149 3.36 10.72 -7.55
N LYS A 150 2.48 11.49 -8.20
CA LYS A 150 1.07 11.12 -8.40
C LYS A 150 0.91 9.85 -9.24
N SER A 151 1.71 9.70 -10.30
CA SER A 151 1.71 8.51 -11.15
C SER A 151 2.20 7.28 -10.39
N GLU A 152 3.30 7.44 -9.63
CA GLU A 152 3.88 6.36 -8.83
C GLU A 152 2.94 5.90 -7.71
N VAL A 153 2.22 6.81 -7.04
CA VAL A 153 1.18 6.45 -6.08
C VAL A 153 0.12 5.55 -6.72
N LYS A 154 -0.41 5.94 -7.88
CA LYS A 154 -1.44 5.14 -8.59
C LYS A 154 -0.91 3.76 -8.98
N ARG A 155 0.36 3.69 -9.42
CA ARG A 155 1.03 2.44 -9.79
C ARG A 155 1.21 1.52 -8.57
N VAL A 156 1.74 2.05 -7.47
CA VAL A 156 1.96 1.30 -6.23
C VAL A 156 0.64 0.82 -5.65
N ARG A 157 -0.40 1.66 -5.63
CA ARG A 157 -1.74 1.30 -5.19
C ARG A 157 -2.31 0.12 -5.97
N ASN A 158 -2.27 0.18 -7.30
CA ASN A 158 -2.76 -0.89 -8.17
C ASN A 158 -1.97 -2.20 -7.94
N LEU A 159 -0.65 -2.09 -7.75
CA LEU A 159 0.17 -3.26 -7.43
C LEU A 159 -0.18 -3.83 -6.06
N SER A 160 -0.34 -2.98 -5.04
CA SER A 160 -0.72 -3.37 -3.67
C SER A 160 -2.05 -4.14 -3.67
N ALA A 161 -3.06 -3.63 -4.38
CA ALA A 161 -4.36 -4.31 -4.51
C ALA A 161 -4.23 -5.70 -5.15
N LYS A 162 -3.41 -5.84 -6.21
CA LYS A 162 -3.16 -7.15 -6.85
C LYS A 162 -2.44 -8.12 -5.92
N VAL A 163 -1.44 -7.64 -5.18
CA VAL A 163 -0.69 -8.45 -4.21
C VAL A 163 -1.62 -8.92 -3.08
N LEU A 164 -2.49 -8.04 -2.57
CA LEU A 164 -3.46 -8.41 -1.56
C LEU A 164 -4.44 -9.48 -2.06
N ALA A 165 -4.97 -9.33 -3.28
CA ALA A 165 -5.86 -10.33 -3.88
C ALA A 165 -5.14 -11.69 -4.05
N ALA A 166 -3.89 -11.68 -4.50
CA ALA A 166 -3.09 -12.89 -4.60
C ALA A 166 -2.86 -13.54 -3.22
N GLN A 167 -2.50 -12.75 -2.20
CA GLN A 167 -2.34 -13.21 -0.82
C GLN A 167 -3.61 -13.93 -0.32
N GLN A 168 -4.77 -13.33 -0.55
CA GLN A 168 -6.07 -13.91 -0.17
C GLN A 168 -6.33 -15.26 -0.85
N ILE A 169 -6.05 -15.36 -2.15
CA ILE A 169 -6.23 -16.60 -2.92
C ILE A 169 -5.32 -17.70 -2.36
N PHE A 170 -4.03 -17.42 -2.16
CA PHE A 170 -3.09 -18.42 -1.63
C PHE A 170 -3.44 -18.84 -0.20
N ALA A 171 -3.77 -17.89 0.68
CA ALA A 171 -4.24 -18.21 2.03
C ALA A 171 -5.50 -19.10 1.98
N GLY A 172 -6.50 -18.72 1.20
CA GLY A 172 -7.75 -19.47 1.05
C GLY A 172 -7.53 -20.88 0.51
N MET A 173 -6.75 -21.01 -0.57
CA MET A 173 -6.38 -22.32 -1.14
C MET A 173 -5.65 -23.20 -0.13
N GLY A 174 -4.68 -22.64 0.60
CA GLY A 174 -3.93 -23.37 1.62
C GLY A 174 -4.85 -23.95 2.70
N TYR A 175 -5.81 -23.16 3.19
CA TYR A 175 -6.77 -23.60 4.19
C TYR A 175 -7.79 -24.62 3.65
N ILE A 176 -8.27 -24.45 2.41
CA ILE A 176 -9.17 -25.42 1.77
C ILE A 176 -8.48 -26.78 1.64
N PHE A 177 -7.25 -26.79 1.14
CA PHE A 177 -6.48 -28.04 1.03
C PHE A 177 -6.20 -28.64 2.41
N LEU A 178 -5.78 -27.83 3.38
CA LEU A 178 -5.54 -28.32 4.74
C LEU A 178 -6.79 -28.95 5.35
N PHE A 179 -7.97 -28.34 5.13
CA PHE A 179 -9.25 -28.91 5.57
C PHE A 179 -9.54 -30.26 4.90
N ILE A 180 -9.44 -30.34 3.56
CA ILE A 180 -9.69 -31.58 2.80
C ILE A 180 -8.76 -32.71 3.25
N LEU A 181 -7.48 -32.40 3.49
CA LEU A 181 -6.48 -33.38 3.92
C LEU A 181 -6.69 -33.84 5.37
N SER A 182 -7.32 -33.01 6.20
CA SER A 182 -7.59 -33.27 7.62
C SER A 182 -8.86 -34.07 7.88
N ILE A 183 -9.65 -34.38 6.84
CA ILE A 183 -10.84 -35.24 6.98
C ILE A 183 -10.36 -36.66 7.37
N PRO A 184 -10.79 -37.18 8.53
CA PRO A 184 -10.38 -38.51 8.95
C PRO A 184 -11.04 -39.59 8.08
N ARG A 185 -10.36 -40.73 7.95
CA ARG A 185 -10.90 -41.92 7.30
C ARG A 185 -12.02 -42.59 8.09
#